data_AF-A0A917K9I8-F1
#
_entry.id   AF-A0A917K9I8-F1
#
_cell.length_a   1.000
_cell.length_b   1.000
_cell.length_c   1.000
_cell.angle_alpha   90.00
_cell.angle_beta   90.00
_cell.angle_gamma   90.00
#
_symmetry.space_group_name_H-M   'P 1'
#
loop_
_entity.id
_entity.type
_entity.pdbx_description
1 polymer ?
#
loop_
_entity_poly.entity_id
_entity_poly.type
_entity_poly.pdbx_seq_one_letter_code
_entity_poly.pdbx_strand_id
1 'polypeptide(L)'
;MTDGFHVDLPALERASTGVNETLSQLARHRVDTIDGEGTVVGHDRLAATIADFCDRWQIGVTNLAKDGQAIAAQLSHCVETYRQVDATAPEELTGILDRPSGPDPAGP
;
A
#
# COMPACT_ATOMS: atom_id res chain seq x y z
N MET A 1 -25.31 -19.72 -8.89
CA MET A 1 -23.87 -19.84 -9.16
C MET A 1 -23.32 -18.43 -9.15
N THR A 2 -22.67 -18.03 -8.06
CA THR A 2 -22.01 -16.71 -8.00
C THR A 2 -20.74 -16.87 -7.19
N ASP A 3 -19.88 -17.78 -7.65
CA ASP A 3 -18.49 -17.81 -7.19
C ASP A 3 -17.70 -16.91 -8.14
N GLY A 4 -17.92 -15.59 -7.97
CA GLY A 4 -17.19 -14.55 -8.69
C GLY A 4 -16.00 -14.11 -7.84
N PHE A 5 -14.89 -13.74 -8.50
CA PHE A 5 -13.75 -13.14 -7.81
C PHE A 5 -14.18 -11.86 -7.10
N HIS A 6 -14.23 -11.89 -5.77
CA HIS A 6 -14.46 -10.71 -4.93
C HIS A 6 -13.15 -10.25 -4.28
N VAL A 7 -12.94 -8.94 -4.28
CA VAL A 7 -11.81 -8.31 -3.59
C VAL A 7 -12.16 -8.08 -2.13
N ASP A 8 -11.32 -8.57 -1.22
CA ASP A 8 -11.41 -8.31 0.21
C ASP A 8 -10.79 -6.93 0.53
N LEU A 9 -11.62 -5.88 0.47
CA LEU A 9 -11.17 -4.50 0.74
C LEU A 9 -10.57 -4.34 2.15
N PRO A 10 -11.16 -4.92 3.23
CA PRO A 10 -10.52 -4.92 4.54
C PRO A 10 -9.13 -5.57 4.57
N ALA A 11 -8.89 -6.63 3.78
CA ALA A 11 -7.55 -7.22 3.67
C ALA A 11 -6.56 -6.29 2.95
N LEU A 12 -6.98 -5.62 1.87
CA LEU A 12 -6.14 -4.65 1.16
C LEU A 12 -5.78 -3.44 2.05
N GLU A 13 -6.74 -2.93 2.81
CA GLU A 13 -6.54 -1.79 3.73
C GLU A 13 -5.60 -2.15 4.88
N ARG A 14 -5.74 -3.37 5.44
CA ARG A 14 -4.80 -3.92 6.43
C ARG A 14 -3.40 -4.10 5.84
N ALA A 15 -3.29 -4.58 4.61
CA ALA A 15 -2.00 -4.74 3.95
C ALA A 15 -1.30 -3.39 3.74
N SER A 16 -2.01 -2.37 3.24
CA SER A 16 -1.47 -1.01 3.12
C SER A 16 -1.00 -0.45 4.46
N THR A 17 -1.82 -0.60 5.50
CA THR A 17 -1.48 -0.17 6.87
C THR A 17 -0.23 -0.87 7.40
N GLY A 18 -0.16 -2.20 7.29
CA GLY A 18 0.98 -2.98 7.76
C GLY A 18 2.29 -2.64 7.04
N VAL A 19 2.22 -2.35 5.73
CA VAL A 19 3.39 -1.85 5.00
C VAL A 19 3.83 -0.50 5.56
N ASN A 20 2.91 0.47 5.70
CA ASN A 20 3.24 1.79 6.26
C ASN A 20 3.80 1.73 7.69
N GLU A 21 3.28 0.84 8.53
CA GLU A 21 3.80 0.59 9.87
C GLU A 21 5.23 0.03 9.85
N THR A 22 5.48 -0.95 8.98
CA THR A 22 6.82 -1.53 8.79
C THR A 22 7.83 -0.48 8.34
N LEU A 23 7.44 0.37 7.39
CA LEU A 23 8.28 1.47 6.92
C LEU A 23 8.52 2.54 7.99
N SER A 24 7.52 2.81 8.82
CA SER A 24 7.66 3.72 9.95
C SER A 24 8.62 3.18 11.02
N GLN A 25 8.61 1.87 11.26
CA GLN A 25 9.57 1.22 12.17
C GLN A 25 10.99 1.27 11.60
N LEU A 26 11.15 1.00 10.30
CA LEU A 26 12.43 1.06 9.62
C LEU A 26 13.04 2.47 9.65
N ALA A 27 12.22 3.51 9.47
CA ALA A 27 12.67 4.89 9.54
C ALA A 27 13.19 5.31 10.94
N ARG A 28 12.72 4.65 12.02
CA ARG A 28 13.18 4.89 13.40
C ARG A 28 14.50 4.18 13.73
N HIS A 29 14.86 3.14 12.98
CA HIS A 29 16.03 2.30 13.21
C HIS A 29 16.94 2.31 11.97
N ARG A 30 17.49 3.49 11.66
CA ARG A 30 18.37 3.64 10.49
C ARG A 30 19.68 2.88 10.67
N VAL A 31 20.19 2.32 9.59
CA VAL A 31 21.38 1.45 9.64
C VAL A 31 22.68 2.23 9.67
N ASP A 32 22.69 3.44 9.14
CA ASP A 32 23.80 4.38 9.31
C ASP A 32 23.91 4.98 10.73
N THR A 33 23.20 4.39 11.69
CA THR A 33 23.43 4.66 13.12
C THR A 33 24.15 3.50 13.81
N ILE A 34 24.38 2.39 13.10
CA ILE A 34 25.04 1.18 13.61
C ILE A 34 26.55 1.39 13.76
N ASP A 35 27.16 2.20 12.89
CA ASP A 35 28.55 2.64 12.96
C ASP A 35 28.80 3.74 14.00
N GLY A 36 27.73 4.31 14.58
CA GLY A 36 27.75 5.24 15.70
C GLY A 36 28.51 6.54 15.44
N GLU A 37 28.36 7.52 16.35
CA GLU A 37 29.32 8.63 16.48
C GLU A 37 30.66 8.06 16.98
N GLY A 38 31.45 7.48 16.08
CA GLY A 38 32.78 6.96 16.40
C GLY A 38 32.77 5.60 17.09
N THR A 39 32.28 4.55 16.42
CA THR A 39 32.70 3.19 16.79
C THR A 39 34.23 3.19 16.85
N VAL A 40 34.78 2.98 18.04
CA VAL A 40 36.24 2.85 18.27
C VAL A 40 36.65 1.48 17.77
N VAL A 41 36.57 1.31 16.45
CA VAL A 41 37.09 0.14 15.79
C VAL A 41 38.60 0.32 15.84
N GLY A 42 39.27 -0.40 16.74
CA GLY A 42 40.72 -0.26 16.96
C GLY A 42 41.60 -0.62 15.76
N HIS A 43 41.01 -0.85 14.59
CA HIS A 43 41.68 -1.16 13.34
C HIS A 43 41.00 -0.43 12.16
N ASP A 44 41.71 0.49 11.52
CA ASP A 44 41.18 1.39 10.47
C ASP A 44 40.46 0.66 9.33
N ARG A 45 41.03 -0.45 8.85
CA ARG A 45 40.40 -1.25 7.79
C ARG A 45 39.03 -1.80 8.19
N LEU A 46 38.85 -2.17 9.45
CA LEU A 46 37.58 -2.68 9.93
C LEU A 46 36.55 -1.54 10.03
N ALA A 47 36.98 -0.36 10.50
CA ALA A 47 36.15 0.85 10.50
C ALA A 47 35.67 1.20 9.09
N ALA A 48 36.58 1.26 8.11
CA ALA A 48 36.23 1.55 6.72
C ALA A 48 35.27 0.51 6.11
N THR A 49 35.43 -0.76 6.48
CA THR A 49 34.54 -1.83 5.98
C THR A 49 33.14 -1.73 6.59
N ILE A 50 33.04 -1.39 7.87
CA ILE A 50 31.75 -1.18 8.55
C ILE A 50 31.03 0.03 7.96
N ALA A 51 31.75 1.12 7.70
CA ALA A 51 31.18 2.30 7.06
C ALA A 51 30.64 2.00 5.65
N ASP A 52 31.43 1.36 4.77
CA ASP A 52 30.97 0.97 3.41
C ASP A 52 29.72 0.07 3.47
N PHE A 53 29.70 -0.86 4.42
CA PHE A 53 28.54 -1.71 4.63
C PHE A 53 27.30 -0.91 5.05
N CYS A 54 27.42 -0.04 6.06
CA CYS A 54 26.31 0.75 6.57
C CYS A 54 25.75 1.70 5.49
N ASP A 55 26.63 2.36 4.72
CA ASP A 55 26.24 3.24 3.62
C ASP A 55 25.44 2.50 2.55
N ARG A 56 26.00 1.39 2.04
CA ARG A 56 25.35 0.61 0.97
C ARG A 56 24.04 -0.01 1.44
N TRP A 57 24.00 -0.47 2.68
CA TRP A 57 22.78 -1.00 3.27
C TRP A 57 21.72 0.08 3.43
N GLN A 58 22.07 1.27 3.92
CA GLN A 58 21.15 2.39 4.07
C GLN A 58 20.55 2.82 2.73
N ILE A 59 21.33 2.80 1.64
CA ILE A 59 20.83 3.02 0.29
C ILE A 59 19.81 1.95 -0.11
N GLY A 60 20.15 0.67 0.10
CA GLY A 60 19.25 -0.45 -0.21
C GLY A 60 17.93 -0.38 0.55
N VAL A 61 17.99 -0.12 1.85
CA VAL A 61 16.83 0.09 2.72
C VAL A 61 15.98 1.28 2.26
N THR A 62 16.61 2.38 1.87
CA THR A 62 15.90 3.57 1.37
C THR A 62 15.14 3.27 0.09
N ASN A 63 15.72 2.51 -0.84
CA ASN A 63 15.04 2.11 -2.07
C ASN A 63 13.88 1.15 -1.79
N LEU A 64 14.10 0.14 -0.94
CA LEU A 64 13.04 -0.77 -0.50
C LEU A 64 11.88 -0.01 0.16
N ALA A 65 12.17 1.02 0.94
CA ALA A 65 11.16 1.83 1.58
C ALA A 65 10.30 2.62 0.58
N LYS A 66 10.92 3.16 -0.48
CA LYS A 66 10.20 3.83 -1.57
C LYS A 66 9.27 2.88 -2.31
N ASP A 67 9.75 1.67 -2.63
CA ASP A 67 8.95 0.66 -3.30
C ASP A 67 7.77 0.22 -2.42
N GLY A 68 8.02 0.04 -1.12
CA GLY A 68 6.98 -0.24 -0.14
C GLY A 68 5.91 0.85 -0.07
N GLN A 69 6.30 2.13 -0.06
CA GLN A 69 5.37 3.27 -0.11
C GLN A 69 4.50 3.24 -1.37
N ALA A 70 5.10 2.95 -2.53
CA ALA A 70 4.36 2.85 -3.78
C ALA A 70 3.32 1.71 -3.76
N ILE A 71 3.68 0.55 -3.20
CA ILE A 71 2.76 -0.58 -3.03
C ILE A 71 1.61 -0.21 -2.09
N ALA A 72 1.90 0.38 -0.93
CA ALA A 72 0.87 0.79 0.03
C ALA A 72 -0.10 1.81 -0.58
N ALA A 73 0.43 2.81 -1.29
CA ALA A 73 -0.38 3.80 -2.00
C ALA A 73 -1.30 3.15 -3.04
N GLN A 74 -0.78 2.20 -3.82
CA GLN A 74 -1.57 1.49 -4.82
C GLN A 74 -2.68 0.64 -4.18
N LEU A 75 -2.40 -0.05 -3.07
CA LEU A 75 -3.41 -0.82 -2.34
C LEU A 75 -4.53 0.08 -1.82
N SER A 76 -4.20 1.23 -1.24
CA SER A 76 -5.18 2.23 -0.79
C SER A 76 -6.00 2.78 -1.96
N HIS A 77 -5.36 3.05 -3.11
CA HIS A 77 -6.05 3.50 -4.30
C HIS A 77 -7.05 2.48 -4.84
N CYS A 78 -6.69 1.20 -4.85
CA CYS A 78 -7.62 0.13 -5.22
C CYS A 78 -8.84 0.10 -4.29
N VAL A 79 -8.64 0.19 -2.97
CA VAL A 79 -9.75 0.21 -1.99
C VAL A 79 -10.71 1.37 -2.25
N GLU A 80 -10.18 2.57 -2.45
CA GLU A 80 -10.98 3.76 -2.75
C GLU A 80 -11.77 3.60 -4.04
N THR A 81 -11.14 3.09 -5.09
CA THR A 81 -11.78 2.87 -6.40
C THR A 81 -12.94 1.88 -6.28
N TYR A 82 -12.75 0.77 -5.55
CA TYR A 82 -13.84 -0.19 -5.30
C TYR A 82 -14.99 0.43 -4.52
N ARG A 83 -14.70 1.21 -3.47
CA ARG A 83 -15.72 1.90 -2.67
C ARG A 83 -16.54 2.89 -3.51
N GLN A 84 -15.89 3.62 -4.41
CA GLN A 84 -16.57 4.55 -5.30
C GLN A 84 -17.51 3.84 -6.27
N VAL A 85 -17.06 2.75 -6.91
CA VAL A 85 -17.90 1.96 -7.80
C VAL A 85 -19.11 1.40 -7.05
N ASP A 86 -18.90 0.81 -5.87
CA ASP A 86 -19.98 0.27 -5.03
C ASP A 86 -20.97 1.36 -4.58
N ALA A 87 -20.51 2.59 -4.35
CA ALA A 87 -21.39 3.71 -3.98
C ALA A 87 -22.24 4.22 -5.16
N THR A 88 -21.73 4.13 -6.39
CA THR A 88 -22.46 4.57 -7.60
C THR A 88 -23.44 3.52 -8.13
N ALA A 89 -23.22 2.23 -7.86
CA ALA A 89 -24.07 1.15 -8.35
C ALA A 89 -25.55 1.25 -7.87
N PRO A 90 -25.85 1.61 -6.61
CA PRO A 90 -27.22 1.86 -6.17
C PRO A 90 -27.90 2.99 -6.94
N GLU A 91 -27.20 4.08 -7.23
CA GLU A 91 -27.78 5.23 -7.94
C GLU A 91 -28.18 4.87 -9.38
N GLU A 92 -27.33 4.13 -10.09
CA GLU A 92 -27.67 3.59 -11.41
C GLU A 92 -28.84 2.61 -11.35
N LEU A 93 -28.85 1.71 -10.36
CA LEU A 93 -29.92 0.72 -10.20
C LEU A 93 -31.25 1.42 -9.89
N THR A 94 -31.24 2.43 -9.02
CA THR A 94 -32.44 3.19 -8.66
C THR A 94 -32.93 4.01 -9.84
N GLY A 95 -32.03 4.63 -10.62
CA GLY A 95 -32.39 5.36 -11.84
C GLY A 95 -32.95 4.48 -12.97
N ILE A 96 -32.58 3.19 -13.02
CA ILE A 96 -33.20 2.20 -13.92
C ILE A 96 -34.60 1.81 -13.44
N LEU A 97 -34.79 1.67 -12.13
CA LEU A 97 -36.09 1.31 -11.53
C LEU A 97 -37.11 2.47 -11.56
N ASP A 98 -36.65 3.72 -11.43
CA ASP A 98 -37.48 4.92 -11.52
C ASP A 98 -37.78 5.36 -12.96
N ARG A 99 -37.12 4.74 -13.95
CA ARG A 99 -37.47 4.97 -15.36
C ARG A 99 -38.85 4.34 -15.59
N PRO A 100 -39.89 5.12 -15.94
CA PRO A 100 -41.21 4.56 -16.20
C PRO A 100 -41.05 3.49 -17.29
N SER A 101 -41.45 2.26 -16.99
CA SER A 101 -41.59 1.21 -17.99
C SER A 101 -42.50 1.78 -19.06
N GLY A 102 -41.95 2.00 -20.26
CA GLY A 102 -42.71 2.48 -21.40
C GLY A 102 -43.98 1.65 -21.58
N PRO A 103 -45.05 2.21 -22.17
CA PRO A 103 -46.37 1.60 -22.22
C PRO A 103 -46.27 0.13 -22.59
N ASP A 104 -46.84 -0.72 -21.74
CA ASP A 104 -46.88 -2.16 -21.91
C ASP A 104 -47.44 -2.49 -23.29
N PRO A 105 -46.67 -3.12 -24.21
CA PRO A 105 -47.15 -3.47 -25.53
C PRO A 105 -48.24 -4.56 -25.52
N ALA A 106 -48.62 -5.07 -24.34
CA ALA A 106 -49.65 -6.10 -24.15
C ALA A 106 -50.88 -5.65 -23.31
N GLY A 107 -51.13 -4.35 -23.12
CA GLY A 107 -52.38 -3.83 -22.53
C GLY A 107 -53.48 -3.52 -23.57
N PRO A 108 -54.78 -3.59 -23.20
CA PRO A 108 -55.92 -3.92 -24.09
C PRO A 108 -56.23 -2.93 -25.22
#